data_AF-A0A7C3QJ29-F1
#
_entry.id   AF-A0A7C3QJ29-F1
#
_cell.length_a   1.000
_cell.length_b   1.000
_cell.length_c   1.000
_cell.angle_alpha   90.00
_cell.angle_beta   90.00
_cell.angle_gamma   90.00
#
_symmetry.space_group_name_H-M   'P 1'
#
loop_
_entity.id
_entity.type
_entity.pdbx_description
1 polymer ?
#
loop_
_entity_poly.entity_id
_entity_poly.type
_entity_poly.pdbx_seq_one_letter_code
_entity_poly.pdbx_strand_id
1 'polypeptide(L)'
;MAGQAETVIKIMENRIRGIEIPDDALPDIEELHGDLRLLAEIVGIKLAIKVALAFNGTPLRIYGIKKWWTRLRDRAMRAEYDKGDIIVVDLARKYGVGERQAYNILGRVEVDERQMSLF
;
A
#
# COMPACT_ATOMS: atom_id res chain seq x y z
N MET A 1 -11.73 -8.90 15.67
CA MET A 1 -10.25 -9.05 15.71
C MET A 1 -9.50 -7.88 15.04
N ALA A 2 -10.06 -6.66 15.00
CA ALA A 2 -9.41 -5.48 14.38
C ALA A 2 -8.56 -4.64 15.37
N GLY A 3 -8.81 -4.74 16.68
CA GLY A 3 -8.14 -3.91 17.70
C GLY A 3 -6.68 -4.25 17.98
N GLN A 4 -6.22 -5.47 17.69
CA GLN A 4 -4.80 -5.84 17.87
C GLN A 4 -3.91 -5.21 16.80
N ALA A 5 -4.37 -5.09 15.55
CA ALA A 5 -3.59 -4.48 14.48
C ALA A 5 -3.42 -2.97 14.71
N GLU A 6 -4.48 -2.25 15.11
CA GLU A 6 -4.39 -0.82 15.42
C GLU A 6 -3.50 -0.53 16.63
N THR A 7 -3.51 -1.42 17.63
CA THR A 7 -2.64 -1.29 18.81
C THR A 7 -1.18 -1.52 18.46
N VAL A 8 -0.88 -2.52 17.62
CA VAL A 8 0.50 -2.76 17.13
C VAL A 8 0.97 -1.61 16.24
N ILE A 9 0.11 -1.07 15.37
CA ILE A 9 0.44 0.09 14.54
C ILE A 9 0.73 1.31 15.43
N LYS A 10 -0.09 1.60 16.44
CA LYS A 10 0.17 2.70 17.40
C LYS A 10 1.46 2.51 18.20
N ILE A 11 1.77 1.28 18.63
CA ILE A 11 3.00 0.96 19.38
C ILE A 11 4.23 1.10 18.47
N MET A 12 4.15 0.64 17.23
CA MET A 12 5.23 0.80 16.24
C MET A 12 5.41 2.26 15.82
N GLU A 13 4.32 3.01 15.64
CA GLU A 13 4.38 4.46 15.42
C GLU A 13 5.05 5.18 16.60
N ASN A 14 4.72 4.82 17.85
CA ASN A 14 5.32 5.46 19.02
C ASN A 14 6.81 5.13 19.20
N ARG A 15 7.28 3.96 18.74
CA ARG A 15 8.71 3.61 18.80
C ARG A 15 9.58 4.35 17.78
N ILE A 16 9.01 4.72 16.63
CA ILE A 16 9.75 5.34 15.52
C ILE A 16 9.68 6.87 15.56
N ARG A 17 8.66 7.45 16.22
CA ARG A 17 8.44 8.91 16.31
C ARG A 17 9.48 9.70 17.11
N GLY A 18 10.45 9.04 17.76
CA GLY A 18 11.43 9.72 18.63
C GLY A 18 12.71 10.20 17.93
N ILE A 19 13.02 9.72 16.73
CA ILE A 19 14.30 10.03 16.07
C ILE A 19 14.01 10.75 14.75
N GLU A 20 13.98 12.07 14.80
CA GLU A 20 14.16 12.89 13.61
C GLU A 20 15.62 12.74 13.17
N ILE A 21 15.86 11.89 12.17
CA ILE A 21 17.18 11.75 11.56
C ILE A 21 17.38 12.99 10.68
N PRO A 22 18.36 13.86 11.02
CA PRO A 22 18.69 15.00 10.20
C PRO A 22 19.35 14.51 8.89
N ASP A 23 19.16 15.27 7.80
CA ASP A 23 19.48 14.78 6.46
C ASP A 23 20.99 14.63 6.21
N ASP A 24 21.82 15.32 6.99
CA ASP A 24 23.28 15.24 7.01
C ASP A 24 23.84 13.99 7.71
N ALA A 25 23.02 13.32 8.52
CA ALA A 25 23.37 12.09 9.21
C ALA A 25 22.94 10.82 8.44
N LEU A 26 22.39 10.98 7.23
CA LEU A 26 21.98 9.85 6.41
C LEU A 26 23.20 9.23 5.71
N PRO A 27 23.34 7.89 5.72
CA PRO A 27 24.37 7.21 4.97
C PRO A 27 24.13 7.37 3.47
N ASP A 28 25.21 7.23 2.69
CA ASP A 28 25.10 7.12 1.24
C ASP A 28 24.55 5.75 0.82
N ILE A 29 23.97 5.69 -0.38
CA ILE A 29 23.35 4.45 -0.87
C ILE A 29 24.36 3.29 -1.01
N GLU A 30 25.64 3.60 -1.24
CA GLU A 30 26.71 2.61 -1.35
C GLU A 30 27.11 2.00 -0.01
N GLU A 31 26.84 2.70 1.09
CA GLU A 31 27.10 2.21 2.46
C GLU A 31 26.01 1.23 2.93
N LEU A 32 24.84 1.22 2.26
CA LEU A 32 23.78 0.27 2.53
C LEU A 32 24.08 -1.08 1.88
N HIS A 33 23.82 -2.16 2.62
CA HIS A 33 24.07 -3.53 2.15
C HIS A 33 22.78 -4.34 1.95
N GLY A 34 22.83 -5.25 0.98
CA GLY A 34 21.79 -6.25 0.75
C GLY A 34 20.39 -5.67 0.52
N ASP A 35 19.41 -6.25 1.21
CA ASP A 35 18.00 -5.88 1.07
C ASP A 35 17.70 -4.43 1.48
N LEU A 36 18.51 -3.87 2.38
CA LEU A 36 18.32 -2.48 2.82
C LEU A 36 18.64 -1.49 1.70
N ARG A 37 19.65 -1.78 0.87
CA ARG A 37 19.97 -0.98 -0.31
C ARG A 37 18.85 -1.06 -1.34
N LEU A 38 18.39 -2.28 -1.65
CA LEU A 38 17.27 -2.50 -2.58
C LEU A 38 16.01 -1.74 -2.13
N LEU A 39 15.73 -1.75 -0.83
CA LEU A 39 14.60 -1.02 -0.27
C LEU A 39 14.81 0.50 -0.36
N ALA A 40 16.02 1.00 -0.07
CA ALA A 40 16.37 2.41 -0.21
C ALA A 40 16.28 2.93 -1.65
N GLU A 41 16.59 2.11 -2.66
CA GLU A 41 16.43 2.48 -4.07
C GLU A 41 14.94 2.69 -4.46
N ILE A 42 14.01 1.99 -3.80
CA ILE A 42 12.58 2.06 -4.11
C ILE A 42 11.87 3.17 -3.32
N VAL A 43 12.14 3.29 -2.01
CA VAL A 43 11.43 4.20 -1.11
C VAL A 43 12.26 5.39 -0.64
N GLY A 44 13.57 5.42 -0.92
CA GLY A 44 14.52 6.40 -0.40
C GLY A 44 15.16 5.96 0.93
N ILE A 45 16.38 6.44 1.15
CA ILE A 45 17.27 6.06 2.27
C ILE A 45 16.60 6.28 3.63
N LYS A 46 16.01 7.47 3.83
CA LYS A 46 15.37 7.85 5.10
C LYS A 46 14.22 6.92 5.50
N LEU A 47 13.38 6.52 4.54
CA LEU A 47 12.28 5.60 4.78
C LEU A 47 12.79 4.17 4.97
N ALA A 48 13.83 3.78 4.22
CA ALA A 48 14.44 2.46 4.37
C ALA A 48 15.04 2.24 5.76
N ILE A 49 15.73 3.24 6.33
CA ILE A 49 16.24 3.18 7.70
C ILE A 49 15.11 3.07 8.71
N LYS A 50 14.03 3.85 8.55
CA LYS A 50 12.85 3.76 9.44
C LYS A 50 12.23 2.36 9.41
N VAL A 51 12.13 1.76 8.21
CA VAL A 51 11.65 0.39 8.03
C VAL A 51 12.60 -0.59 8.73
N ALA A 52 13.91 -0.49 8.52
CA ALA A 52 14.89 -1.35 9.17
C ALA A 52 14.84 -1.24 10.71
N LEU A 53 14.71 -0.02 11.23
CA LEU A 53 14.59 0.25 12.66
C LEU A 53 13.29 -0.33 13.24
N ALA A 54 12.20 -0.27 12.47
CA ALA A 54 10.91 -0.82 12.87
C ALA A 54 10.93 -2.35 13.02
N PHE A 55 11.61 -3.04 12.10
CA PHE A 55 11.67 -4.50 12.08
C PHE A 55 12.87 -5.09 12.85
N ASN A 56 13.89 -4.27 13.12
CA ASN A 56 15.02 -4.58 14.00
C ASN A 56 15.66 -5.96 13.74
N GLY A 57 16.02 -6.26 12.49
CA GLY A 57 16.65 -7.52 12.10
C GLY A 57 15.71 -8.72 11.93
N THR A 58 14.39 -8.52 12.05
CA THR A 58 13.41 -9.58 11.80
C THR A 58 13.36 -9.92 10.30
N PRO A 59 13.56 -11.19 9.90
CA PRO A 59 13.42 -11.57 8.50
C PRO A 59 11.95 -11.46 8.07
N LEU A 60 11.70 -10.62 7.06
CA LEU A 60 10.36 -10.45 6.49
C LEU A 60 10.24 -11.21 5.18
N ARG A 61 9.14 -11.95 5.05
CA ARG A 61 8.73 -12.51 3.77
C ARG A 61 7.71 -11.59 3.10
N ILE A 62 8.11 -10.96 2.00
CA ILE A 62 7.19 -10.16 1.18
C ILE A 62 6.38 -11.11 0.31
N TYR A 63 5.10 -11.30 0.65
CA TYR A 63 4.18 -12.09 -0.16
C TYR A 63 3.69 -11.27 -1.37
N GLY A 64 3.44 -11.98 -2.47
CA GLY A 64 2.95 -11.36 -3.70
C GLY A 64 1.70 -10.52 -3.48
N ILE A 65 1.78 -9.24 -3.82
CA ILE A 65 0.72 -8.24 -3.57
C ILE A 65 -0.44 -8.35 -4.57
N LYS A 66 -0.44 -9.33 -5.50
CA LYS A 66 -1.40 -9.42 -6.61
C LYS A 66 -2.86 -9.25 -6.18
N LYS A 67 -3.26 -9.87 -5.06
CA LYS A 67 -4.62 -9.74 -4.51
C LYS A 67 -4.93 -8.28 -4.12
N TRP A 68 -4.03 -7.65 -3.39
CA TRP A 68 -4.19 -6.27 -2.93
C TRP A 68 -4.09 -5.27 -4.07
N TRP A 69 -3.17 -5.48 -5.01
CA TRP A 69 -3.06 -4.67 -6.21
C TRP A 69 -4.34 -4.73 -7.04
N THR A 70 -4.88 -5.93 -7.27
CA THR A 70 -6.15 -6.11 -8.01
C THR A 70 -7.28 -5.37 -7.29
N ARG A 71 -7.40 -5.51 -5.96
CA ARG A 71 -8.40 -4.79 -5.17
C ARG A 71 -8.25 -3.27 -5.25
N LEU A 72 -7.03 -2.77 -5.14
CA LEU A 72 -6.75 -1.32 -5.18
C LEU A 72 -7.06 -0.74 -6.57
N ARG A 73 -6.64 -1.43 -7.63
CA ARG A 73 -6.94 -1.08 -9.01
C ARG A 73 -8.45 -1.05 -9.25
N ASP A 74 -9.16 -2.11 -8.88
CA ASP A 74 -10.60 -2.23 -9.08
C ASP A 74 -11.37 -1.12 -8.34
N ARG A 75 -10.93 -0.77 -7.13
CA ARG A 75 -11.48 0.37 -6.37
C ARG A 75 -11.18 1.72 -7.02
N ALA A 76 -9.94 1.95 -7.46
CA ALA A 76 -9.56 3.19 -8.13
C ALA A 76 -10.35 3.38 -9.43
N MET A 77 -10.50 2.30 -10.20
CA MET A 77 -11.31 2.26 -11.42
C MET A 77 -12.77 2.64 -11.14
N ARG A 78 -13.35 2.10 -10.05
CA ARG A 78 -14.73 2.42 -9.65
C ARG A 78 -14.89 3.88 -9.23
N ALA A 79 -13.98 4.36 -8.38
CA ALA A 79 -13.98 5.75 -7.92
C ALA A 79 -13.79 6.75 -9.08
N GLU A 80 -13.15 6.36 -10.17
CA GLU A 80 -13.06 7.17 -11.39
C GLU A 80 -14.33 7.10 -12.23
N TYR A 81 -14.94 5.91 -12.36
CA TYR A 81 -16.24 5.75 -13.02
C TYR A 81 -17.36 6.56 -12.34
N ASP A 82 -17.39 6.55 -11.00
CA ASP A 82 -18.39 7.25 -10.20
C ASP A 82 -18.32 8.79 -10.34
N LYS A 83 -17.24 9.33 -10.90
CA LYS A 83 -17.13 10.76 -11.26
C LYS A 83 -17.96 11.14 -12.49
N GLY A 84 -18.40 10.17 -13.29
CA GLY A 84 -19.38 10.37 -14.37
C GLY A 84 -18.83 10.82 -15.73
N ASP A 85 -17.53 11.10 -15.85
CA ASP A 85 -16.93 11.71 -17.05
C ASP A 85 -16.19 10.73 -17.99
N ILE A 86 -16.29 9.41 -17.77
CA ILE A 86 -15.51 8.43 -18.55
C ILE A 86 -16.33 7.21 -18.97
N ILE A 87 -16.13 6.78 -20.22
CA ILE A 87 -16.82 5.61 -20.79
C ILE A 87 -16.06 4.34 -20.36
N VAL A 88 -16.78 3.24 -20.14
CA VAL A 88 -16.23 1.95 -19.67
C VAL A 88 -15.08 1.44 -20.55
N VAL A 89 -15.14 1.66 -21.86
CA VAL A 89 -14.10 1.25 -22.83
C VAL A 89 -12.78 1.99 -22.58
N ASP A 90 -12.86 3.30 -22.35
CA ASP A 90 -11.67 4.12 -22.09
C ASP A 90 -11.08 3.80 -20.72
N LEU A 91 -11.95 3.54 -19.74
CA LEU A 91 -11.55 3.07 -18.42
C LEU A 91 -10.85 1.70 -18.49
N ALA A 92 -11.36 0.78 -19.30
CA ALA A 92 -10.76 -0.54 -19.51
C ALA A 92 -9.34 -0.44 -20.09
N ARG A 93 -9.15 0.44 -21.09
CA ARG A 93 -7.84 0.74 -21.68
C ARG A 93 -6.88 1.36 -20.68
N LYS A 94 -7.35 2.37 -19.92
CA LYS A 94 -6.56 3.07 -18.91
C LYS A 94 -6.01 2.14 -17.84
N TYR A 95 -6.83 1.20 -17.38
CA TYR A 95 -6.47 0.27 -16.31
C TYR A 95 -5.93 -1.09 -16.81
N GLY A 96 -5.78 -1.26 -18.13
CA GLY A 96 -5.26 -2.49 -18.75
C GLY A 96 -6.09 -3.73 -18.48
N VAL A 97 -7.43 -3.59 -18.42
CA VAL A 97 -8.37 -4.69 -18.22
C VAL A 97 -9.20 -4.92 -19.48
N GLY A 98 -9.60 -6.17 -19.72
CA GLY A 98 -10.54 -6.47 -20.80
C GLY A 98 -11.91 -5.84 -20.53
N GLU A 99 -12.65 -5.46 -21.56
CA GLU A 99 -13.97 -4.81 -21.42
C GLU A 99 -14.94 -5.63 -20.56
N ARG A 100 -15.01 -6.95 -20.78
CA ARG A 100 -15.81 -7.85 -19.93
C ARG A 100 -15.42 -7.77 -18.45
N GLN A 101 -14.12 -7.66 -18.16
CA GLN A 101 -13.63 -7.53 -16.80
C GLN A 101 -13.98 -6.15 -16.23
N ALA A 102 -13.93 -5.08 -17.03
CA ALA A 102 -14.37 -3.75 -16.63
C ALA A 102 -15.85 -3.75 -16.19
N TYR A 103 -16.74 -4.30 -17.01
CA TYR A 103 -18.16 -4.45 -16.63
C TYR A 103 -18.35 -5.30 -15.37
N ASN A 104 -17.59 -6.39 -15.22
CA ASN A 104 -17.65 -7.21 -14.00
C ASN A 104 -17.18 -6.45 -12.75
N ILE A 105 -16.15 -5.62 -12.87
CA ILE A 105 -15.68 -4.78 -11.77
C ILE A 105 -16.79 -3.79 -11.40
N LEU A 106 -17.29 -3.02 -12.36
CA LEU A 106 -18.31 -1.98 -12.17
C LEU A 106 -19.70 -2.52 -11.79
N GLY A 107 -20.01 -3.78 -12.10
CA GLY A 107 -21.26 -4.44 -11.71
C GLY A 107 -21.27 -5.03 -10.30
N ARG A 108 -20.11 -5.22 -9.66
CA ARG A 108 -20.02 -5.79 -8.30
C ARG A 108 -20.32 -4.75 -7.22
N VAL A 109 -21.46 -4.80 -6.55
CA VAL A 109 -21.68 -3.96 -5.36
C VAL A 109 -20.54 -4.22 -4.34
N GLU A 110 -19.72 -3.22 -4.00
CA GLU A 110 -18.79 -3.35 -2.88
C GLU A 110 -19.66 -3.54 -1.63
N VAL A 111 -19.63 -4.72 -1.03
CA VAL A 111 -20.24 -4.93 0.28
C VAL A 111 -19.43 -4.10 1.27
N ASP A 112 -19.96 -2.94 1.66
CA ASP A 112 -19.37 -2.15 2.71
C ASP A 112 -19.54 -2.94 4.02
N GLU A 113 -18.45 -3.51 4.53
CA GLU A 113 -18.45 -4.25 5.80
C GLU A 113 -18.96 -3.37 6.96
N ARG A 114 -18.95 -2.03 6.82
CA ARG A 114 -19.55 -1.09 7.78
C ARG A 114 -21.08 -1.07 7.73
N GLN A 115 -21.71 -1.44 6.61
CA GLN A 115 -23.17 -1.60 6.53
C GLN A 115 -23.67 -2.86 7.23
N MET A 116 -22.82 -3.88 7.41
CA MET A 116 -23.20 -5.12 8.10
C MET A 116 -23.19 -5.02 9.64
N SER A 117 -22.86 -3.86 10.21
CA SER A 117 -22.92 -3.62 11.66
C SER A 117 -24.13 -2.79 12.11
N LEU A 118 -25.14 -2.61 11.25
CA LEU A 118 -26.35 -1.81 11.52
C LEU A 118 -27.62 -2.64 11.77
N PHE A 119 -27.47 -3.97 11.97
CA PHE A 119 -28.56 -4.85 12.41
C PHE A 119 -28.08 -5.77 13.53
#